data_AF-A0A7W0LR78-F1
#
_entry.id   AF-A0A7W0LR78-F1
#
_cell.length_a   1.000
_cell.length_b   1.000
_cell.length_c   1.000
_cell.angle_alpha   90.00
_cell.angle_beta   90.00
_cell.angle_gamma   90.00
#
_symmetry.space_group_name_H-M   'P 1'
#
loop_
_entity.id
_entity.type
_entity.pdbx_description
1 polymer ?
#
loop_
_entity_poly.entity_id
_entity_poly.type
_entity_poly.pdbx_seq_one_letter_code
_entity_poly.pdbx_strand_id
1 'polypeptide(L)'
;MHQDLYGEVAFPFQIVTLLDRPGKDFEGGELVLVEQRPRAQSRAHVVPLRRGAFAIFPTRQRPARGTRGWHRTALRHGVSTLTAGQRTTLGIIFHDAT
;
A
#
# COMPACT_ATOMS: atom_id res chain seq x y z
N MET A 1 -0.97 7.89 -6.54
CA MET A 1 -0.17 6.67 -6.30
C MET A 1 1.28 7.06 -6.15
N HIS A 2 1.93 6.64 -5.08
CA HIS A 2 3.33 6.99 -4.81
C HIS A 2 4.12 5.75 -4.34
N GLN A 3 5.42 5.95 -4.17
CA GLN A 3 6.33 5.03 -3.48
C GLN A 3 6.97 5.84 -2.37
N ASP A 4 6.99 5.29 -1.17
CA ASP A 4 7.59 5.97 -0.03
C ASP A 4 9.03 5.54 0.07
N LEU A 5 9.91 6.39 -0.45
CA LEU A 5 11.35 6.23 -0.40
C LEU A 5 11.90 7.46 0.33
N TYR A 6 12.33 7.25 1.56
CA TYR A 6 12.92 8.28 2.40
C TYR A 6 14.38 7.92 2.67
N GLY A 7 15.29 8.86 2.42
CA GLY A 7 16.73 8.70 2.67
C GLY A 7 17.44 7.76 1.68
N GLU A 8 18.73 7.51 1.94
CA GLU A 8 19.56 6.61 1.14
C GLU A 8 19.21 5.12 1.36
N VAL A 9 18.72 4.80 2.56
CA VAL A 9 18.24 3.45 2.93
C VAL A 9 16.77 3.52 3.30
N ALA A 10 15.95 2.79 2.56
CA ALA A 10 14.51 2.67 2.83
C ALA A 10 14.19 1.24 3.27
N PHE A 11 13.43 1.12 4.36
CA PHE A 11 12.94 -0.18 4.81
C PHE A 11 11.98 -0.78 3.77
N PRO A 12 11.99 -2.11 3.54
CA PRO A 12 11.28 -2.70 2.40
C PRO A 12 9.75 -2.70 2.54
N PHE A 13 9.22 -2.32 3.70
CA PHE A 13 7.78 -2.23 3.96
C PHE A 13 7.46 -1.09 4.93
N GLN A 14 6.18 -0.73 4.94
CA GLN A 14 5.58 0.18 5.91
C GLN A 14 4.24 -0.38 6.38
N ILE A 15 3.64 0.26 7.37
CA ILE A 15 2.37 -0.16 7.95
C ILE A 15 1.38 1.00 7.91
N VAL A 16 0.13 0.69 7.57
CA VAL A 16 -1.00 1.60 7.77
C VAL A 16 -2.06 0.94 8.62
N THR A 17 -2.56 1.65 9.63
CA THR A 17 -3.68 1.22 10.48
C THR A 17 -4.87 2.14 10.25
N LEU A 18 -6.05 1.55 10.00
CA LEU A 18 -7.27 2.34 9.83
C LEU A 18 -7.88 2.69 11.18
N LEU A 19 -8.14 3.98 11.43
CA LEU A 19 -8.69 4.45 12.71
C LEU A 19 -10.20 4.70 12.68
N ASP A 20 -10.78 4.86 11.49
CA ASP A 20 -12.21 5.11 11.28
C ASP A 20 -12.96 3.87 10.76
N ARG A 21 -14.28 3.84 10.88
CA ARG A 21 -15.14 2.73 10.41
C ARG A 21 -15.62 2.98 8.97
N PRO A 22 -15.22 2.14 7.98
CA PRO A 22 -15.81 2.19 6.64
C PRO A 22 -17.32 1.95 6.70
N GLY A 23 -18.08 2.64 5.85
CA GLY A 23 -19.55 2.54 5.79
C GLY A 23 -20.28 3.27 6.91
N LYS A 24 -19.56 3.98 7.78
CA LYS A 24 -20.13 4.79 8.87
C LYS A 24 -19.46 6.14 9.00
N ASP A 25 -18.13 6.14 9.11
CA ASP A 25 -17.33 7.35 9.28
C ASP A 25 -16.84 7.88 7.90
N PHE A 26 -16.72 7.00 6.88
CA PHE A 26 -16.41 7.35 5.49
C PHE A 26 -16.90 6.30 4.46
N GLU A 27 -16.98 6.71 3.18
CA GLU A 27 -17.22 5.86 2.01
C GLU A 27 -16.07 5.97 0.98
N GLY A 28 -15.81 4.88 0.24
CA GLY A 28 -14.63 4.75 -0.60
C GLY A 28 -13.35 4.69 0.24
N GLY A 29 -12.26 5.33 -0.21
CA GLY A 29 -11.05 5.48 0.59
C GLY A 29 -10.30 4.17 0.91
N GLU A 30 -10.45 3.12 0.10
CA GLU A 30 -9.74 1.86 0.30
C GLU A 30 -8.23 2.01 0.05
N LEU A 31 -7.43 1.23 0.77
CA LEU A 31 -6.01 1.07 0.43
C LEU A 31 -5.91 0.30 -0.90
N VAL A 32 -5.21 0.88 -1.86
CA VAL A 32 -4.98 0.28 -3.18
C VAL A 32 -3.49 0.08 -3.41
N LEU A 33 -3.10 -1.14 -3.79
CA LEU A 33 -1.75 -1.45 -4.28
C LEU A 33 -1.82 -1.68 -5.80
N VAL A 34 -1.01 -0.98 -6.56
CA VAL A 34 -0.90 -1.12 -8.01
C VAL A 34 0.41 -1.79 -8.34
N GLU A 35 0.31 -3.00 -8.84
CA GLU A 35 1.42 -3.82 -9.32
C GLU A 35 1.65 -3.58 -10.81
N GLN A 36 2.87 -3.17 -11.16
CA GLN A 36 3.26 -3.05 -12.56
C GLN A 36 3.52 -4.43 -13.16
N ARG A 37 2.92 -4.75 -14.30
CA ARG A 37 3.16 -6.03 -14.98
C ARG A 37 3.90 -5.79 -16.30
N PRO A 38 5.05 -6.44 -16.53
CA PRO A 38 5.78 -6.27 -17.79
C PRO A 38 4.89 -6.64 -18.99
N ARG A 39 4.79 -5.73 -19.97
CA ARG A 39 4.02 -5.93 -21.21
C ARG A 39 2.52 -6.24 -20.99
N ALA A 40 1.98 -5.89 -19.83
CA ALA A 40 0.57 -6.03 -19.51
C ALA A 40 0.08 -4.82 -18.74
N GLN A 41 -1.24 -4.63 -18.68
CA GLN A 41 -1.83 -3.58 -17.85
C GLN A 41 -1.50 -3.84 -16.37
N SER A 42 -1.21 -2.78 -15.63
CA SER A 42 -1.01 -2.85 -14.18
C SER A 42 -2.21 -3.47 -13.48
N ARG A 43 -1.96 -4.21 -12.40
CA ARG A 43 -3.00 -4.86 -11.61
C ARG A 43 -3.23 -4.07 -10.33
N ALA A 44 -4.48 -3.68 -10.07
CA ALA A 44 -4.87 -3.12 -8.78
C ALA A 44 -5.23 -4.25 -7.80
N HIS A 45 -4.80 -4.11 -6.56
CA HIS A 45 -5.18 -4.91 -5.41
C HIS A 45 -5.82 -3.98 -4.40
N VAL A 46 -7.11 -4.17 -4.14
CA VAL A 46 -7.83 -3.41 -3.12
C VAL A 46 -7.73 -4.18 -1.80
N VAL A 47 -7.26 -3.52 -0.76
CA VAL A 47 -7.09 -4.09 0.58
C VAL A 47 -8.14 -3.47 1.50
N PRO A 48 -9.30 -4.10 1.68
CA PRO A 48 -10.32 -3.59 2.58
C PRO A 48 -9.84 -3.73 4.02
N LEU A 49 -9.80 -2.60 4.73
CA LEU A 49 -9.45 -2.56 6.14
C LEU A 49 -10.69 -2.23 6.97
N ARG A 50 -10.76 -2.80 8.17
CA ARG A 50 -11.71 -2.40 9.21
C ARG A 50 -11.00 -1.54 10.25
N ARG A 51 -11.76 -0.77 11.02
CA ARG A 51 -11.20 0.02 12.14
C ARG A 51 -10.34 -0.87 13.04
N GLY A 52 -9.13 -0.41 13.34
CA GLY A 52 -8.13 -1.10 14.16
C GLY A 52 -7.29 -2.12 13.41
N ALA A 53 -7.65 -2.50 12.17
CA ALA A 53 -6.84 -3.38 11.36
C ALA A 53 -5.66 -2.63 10.74
N PHE A 54 -4.54 -3.34 10.57
CA PHE A 54 -3.35 -2.83 9.91
C PHE A 54 -3.02 -3.65 8.66
N ALA A 55 -2.47 -2.97 7.66
CA ALA A 55 -1.84 -3.58 6.50
C ALA A 55 -0.33 -3.34 6.53
N ILE A 56 0.44 -4.40 6.38
CA ILE A 56 1.88 -4.34 6.11
C ILE A 56 2.05 -4.47 4.60
N PHE A 57 2.71 -3.51 3.95
CA PHE A 57 2.86 -3.54 2.50
C PHE A 57 4.22 -2.99 2.04
N PRO A 58 4.71 -3.45 0.88
CA PRO A 58 6.02 -3.03 0.36
C PRO A 58 6.06 -1.54 0.01
N THR A 59 7.19 -0.89 0.28
CA THR A 59 7.41 0.54 -0.03
C THR A 59 7.63 0.81 -1.52
N ARG A 60 8.22 -0.15 -2.26
CA ARG A 60 8.58 0.01 -3.68
C ARG A 60 8.37 -1.22 -4.54
N GLN A 61 8.72 -2.40 -4.02
CA GLN A 61 8.79 -3.61 -4.83
C GLN A 61 8.45 -4.85 -4.00
N ARG A 62 7.85 -5.84 -4.66
CA ARG A 62 7.60 -7.15 -4.07
C ARG A 62 8.25 -8.28 -4.88
N PRO A 63 8.58 -9.41 -4.24
CA PRO A 63 8.94 -10.61 -4.96
C PRO A 63 7.71 -11.16 -5.70
N ALA A 64 7.87 -11.46 -6.99
CA ALA A 64 6.89 -12.10 -7.84
C ALA A 64 7.48 -13.34 -8.51
N ARG A 65 6.66 -14.39 -8.64
CA ARG A 65 7.07 -15.66 -9.26
C ARG A 65 6.88 -15.57 -10.78
N GLY A 66 7.94 -15.80 -11.54
CA GLY A 66 7.93 -15.92 -12.99
C GLY A 66 8.40 -17.29 -13.47
N THR A 67 8.42 -17.50 -14.79
CA THR A 67 8.84 -18.76 -15.42
C THR A 67 10.31 -19.10 -15.18
N ARG A 68 11.16 -18.09 -14.98
CA ARG A 68 12.61 -18.23 -14.69
C ARG A 68 12.96 -18.02 -13.21
N GLY A 69 11.99 -18.16 -12.30
CA GLY A 69 12.18 -17.95 -10.86
C GLY A 69 11.61 -16.64 -10.36
N TRP A 70 12.10 -16.20 -9.19
CA TRP A 70 11.63 -14.97 -8.54
C TRP A 70 12.25 -13.73 -9.17
N HIS A 71 11.44 -12.70 -9.34
CA HIS A 71 11.88 -11.37 -9.79
C HIS A 71 11.24 -10.29 -8.93
N ARG A 72 11.76 -9.07 -9.04
CA ARG A 72 11.22 -7.89 -8.36
C ARG A 72 10.19 -7.23 -9.27
N THR A 73 9.03 -6.94 -8.71
CA THR A 73 7.97 -6.22 -9.41
C THR A 73 7.68 -4.92 -8.69
N ALA A 74 7.66 -3.82 -9.45
CA ALA A 74 7.33 -2.51 -8.92
C ALA A 74 5.89 -2.49 -8.40
N LEU A 75 5.74 -1.98 -7.19
CA LEU A 75 4.47 -1.77 -6.52
C LEU A 75 4.37 -0.29 -6.15
N ARG A 76 3.19 0.28 -6.34
CA ARG A 76 2.84 1.61 -5.81
C ARG A 76 1.63 1.44 -4.93
N HIS A 77 1.51 2.27 -3.91
CA HIS A 77 0.30 2.31 -3.08
C HIS A 77 -0.38 3.66 -3.19
N GLY A 78 -1.62 3.69 -2.73
CA GLY A 78 -2.39 4.90 -2.56
C GLY A 78 -3.74 4.56 -1.96
N VAL A 79 -4.60 5.57 -1.96
CA VAL A 79 -5.95 5.46 -1.43
C VAL A 79 -6.90 5.79 -2.58
N SER A 80 -7.99 5.02 -2.72
CA SER A 80 -9.05 5.37 -3.67
C SER A 80 -9.71 6.69 -3.26
N THR A 81 -10.48 7.28 -4.16
CA THR A 81 -11.22 8.51 -3.86
C THR A 81 -12.15 8.29 -2.66
N LEU A 82 -12.07 9.18 -1.68
CA LEU A 82 -13.09 9.33 -0.66
C LEU A 82 -14.32 9.95 -1.30
N THR A 83 -15.44 9.24 -1.27
CA THR A 83 -16.70 9.73 -1.86
C THR A 83 -17.60 10.39 -0.83
N ALA A 84 -17.41 10.09 0.46
CA ALA A 84 -18.07 10.76 1.58
C ALA A 84 -17.28 10.60 2.89
N GLY A 85 -17.49 11.52 3.83
CA GLY A 85 -16.94 11.46 5.19
C GLY A 85 -15.46 11.80 5.29
N GLN A 86 -14.82 11.35 6.37
CA GLN A 86 -13.41 11.59 6.65
C GLN A 86 -12.72 10.30 7.08
N ARG A 87 -11.49 10.11 6.61
CA ARG A 87 -10.71 8.89 6.85
C ARG A 87 -9.36 9.22 7.46
N THR A 88 -9.15 8.69 8.66
CA THR A 88 -7.94 8.84 9.47
C THR A 88 -7.20 7.52 9.54
N THR A 89 -5.88 7.58 9.32
CA THR A 89 -5.00 6.43 9.43
C THR A 89 -3.75 6.78 10.21
N LEU A 90 -3.23 5.79 10.94
CA LEU A 90 -1.90 5.84 11.51
C LEU A 90 -0.92 5.15 10.56
N GLY A 91 0.08 5.88 10.06
CA GLY A 91 1.20 5.32 9.31
C GLY A 91 2.39 5.04 10.22
N ILE A 92 3.03 3.89 10.04
CA ILE A 92 4.33 3.57 10.65
C ILE A 92 5.32 3.35 9.52
N ILE A 93 6.28 4.27 9.41
CA ILE A 93 7.33 4.26 8.41
C ILE A 93 8.63 3.89 9.12
N PHE A 94 9.25 2.81 8.68
CA PHE A 94 10.53 2.36 9.19
C PHE A 94 11.66 3.04 8.43
N HIS A 95 12.65 3.51 9.17
CA HIS A 95 13.92 3.97 8.64
C HIS A 95 15.02 3.04 9.16
N ASP A 96 16.14 2.98 8.43
CA ASP A 96 17.30 2.26 8.92
C ASP A 96 17.82 2.93 10.19
N ALA A 97 18.09 2.13 11.21
CA ALA A 97 18.70 2.59 12.45
C ALA A 97 20.19 2.27 12.34
N THR A 98 20.95 3.23 11.79
CA THR A 98 22.42 3.20 11.85
C THR A 98 22.91 3.45 13.26
#